data_AF-A0A183DAE7-F1
#
_entry.id   AF-A0A183DAE7-F1
#
_cell.length_a   1.000
_cell.length_b   1.000
_cell.length_c   1.000
_cell.angle_alpha   90.00
_cell.angle_beta   90.00
_cell.angle_gamma   90.00
#
_symmetry.space_group_name_H-M   'P 1'
#
loop_
_entity.id
_entity.type
_entity.pdbx_description
1 polymer ?
#
loop_
_entity_poly.entity_id
_entity_poly.type
_entity_poly.pdbx_seq_one_letter_code
_entity_poly.pdbx_strand_id
1 'polypeptide(L)'
;MSWLTSRDILRRIAKPTYTTDMEFVQGLTLADLLWADPVLGQKKWFAPSHRRCGYTFNQKALKAVLRALKVKTLIRAHEYYASGSVRNFDDQSCYTRSSGIVWVYI
;
A
#
# COMPACT_ATOMS: atom_id res chain seq x y z
N MET A 1 5.11 9.01 -5.39
CA MET A 1 5.17 9.96 -4.25
C MET A 1 4.14 9.46 -3.26
N SER A 2 4.46 9.25 -1.97
CA SER A 2 3.46 8.70 -1.03
C SER A 2 2.80 9.81 -0.24
N TRP A 3 1.47 9.81 -0.30
CA TRP A 3 0.59 10.75 0.39
C TRP A 3 0.22 10.27 1.81
N LEU A 4 0.70 9.10 2.23
CA LEU A 4 0.45 8.51 3.55
C LEU A 4 1.46 9.01 4.60
N THR A 5 1.32 10.27 5.00
CA THR A 5 2.19 10.91 6.00
C THR A 5 1.62 10.85 7.42
N SER A 6 0.33 10.56 7.60
CA SER A 6 -0.32 10.39 8.92
C SER A 6 -1.57 9.50 8.81
N ARG A 7 -1.96 8.88 9.94
CA ARG A 7 -3.23 8.15 10.07
C ARG A 7 -4.46 9.04 9.89
N ASP A 8 -4.32 10.35 10.09
CA ASP A 8 -5.46 11.27 9.96
C ASP A 8 -5.95 11.37 8.51
N ILE A 9 -5.07 11.13 7.54
CA ILE A 9 -5.44 11.06 6.12
C ILE A 9 -6.38 9.88 5.89
N LEU A 10 -6.13 8.73 6.51
CA LEU A 10 -7.00 7.55 6.44
C LEU A 10 -8.35 7.78 7.15
N ARG A 11 -8.37 8.56 8.24
CA ARG A 11 -9.59 8.88 8.98
C ARG A 11 -10.51 9.85 8.23
N ARG A 12 -9.94 10.68 7.36
CA ARG A 12 -10.67 11.68 6.56
C ARG A 12 -11.35 11.11 5.32
N ILE A 13 -11.03 9.86 4.94
CA ILE A 13 -11.72 9.17 3.85
C ILE A 13 -13.15 8.88 4.32
N ALA A 14 -14.13 9.62 3.76
CA ALA A 14 -15.55 9.45 4.07
C ALA A 14 -16.02 8.03 3.73
N LYS A 15 -16.95 7.48 4.52
CA LYS A 15 -17.49 6.12 4.32
C LYS A 15 -19.02 6.20 4.34
N PRO A 16 -19.73 5.72 3.30
CA PRO A 16 -19.23 5.08 2.08
C PRO A 16 -18.47 6.08 1.19
N THR A 17 -17.55 5.57 0.37
CA THR A 17 -16.82 6.41 -0.60
C THR A 17 -17.09 5.96 -2.01
N TYR A 18 -17.51 6.91 -2.84
CA TYR A 18 -17.59 6.77 -4.29
C TYR A 18 -16.44 7.55 -4.91
N THR A 19 -15.80 7.00 -5.94
CA THR A 19 -14.66 7.63 -6.62
C THR A 19 -15.02 8.97 -7.26
N THR A 20 -16.31 9.25 -7.45
CA THR A 20 -16.86 10.48 -8.02
C THR A 20 -16.84 11.67 -7.06
N ASP A 21 -16.84 11.43 -5.75
CA ASP A 21 -17.01 12.47 -4.73
C ASP A 21 -15.76 12.67 -3.87
N MET A 22 -14.61 12.16 -4.32
CA MET A 22 -13.34 12.30 -3.62
C MET A 22 -12.59 13.56 -4.04
N GLU A 23 -12.02 14.27 -3.06
CA GLU A 23 -10.97 15.23 -3.36
C GLU A 23 -9.79 14.53 -4.03
N PHE A 24 -9.15 15.21 -4.98
CA PHE A 24 -8.09 14.63 -5.81
C PHE A 24 -6.98 13.92 -4.99
N VAL A 25 -6.53 14.52 -3.88
CA VAL A 25 -5.51 13.94 -3.01
C VAL A 25 -6.00 12.68 -2.27
N GLN A 26 -7.28 12.64 -1.90
CA GLN A 26 -7.89 11.45 -1.29
C GLN A 26 -8.00 10.31 -2.31
N GLY A 27 -8.40 10.64 -3.55
CA GLY A 27 -8.44 9.69 -4.66
C GLY A 27 -7.08 9.08 -4.95
N LEU A 28 -6.02 9.90 -5.00
CA LEU A 28 -4.64 9.41 -5.17
C LEU A 28 -4.19 8.56 -3.98
N THR A 29 -4.51 8.97 -2.76
CA THR A 29 -4.13 8.20 -1.56
C THR A 29 -4.83 6.84 -1.53
N LEU A 30 -6.11 6.78 -1.89
CA LEU A 30 -6.86 5.53 -1.96
C LEU A 30 -6.36 4.65 -3.10
N ALA A 31 -6.09 5.22 -4.27
CA ALA A 31 -5.53 4.49 -5.41
C ALA A 31 -4.17 3.85 -5.02
N ASP A 32 -3.29 4.61 -4.38
CA ASP A 32 -2.02 4.09 -3.87
C ASP A 32 -2.22 3.02 -2.78
N LEU A 33 -3.21 3.18 -1.89
CA LEU A 33 -3.50 2.17 -0.85
C LEU A 33 -3.98 0.84 -1.44
N LEU A 34 -4.74 0.90 -2.55
CA LEU A 34 -5.35 -0.28 -3.19
C LEU A 34 -4.45 -0.94 -4.24
N TRP A 35 -3.63 -0.16 -4.96
CA TRP A 35 -2.92 -0.61 -6.16
C TRP A 35 -1.40 -0.51 -6.09
N ALA A 36 -0.83 0.09 -5.04
CA ALA A 36 0.62 0.11 -4.94
C ALA A 36 1.17 -1.32 -4.81
N ASP A 37 2.38 -1.64 -5.30
CA ASP A 37 2.96 -3.01 -5.22
C ASP A 37 4.41 -3.01 -4.69
N PRO A 38 4.83 -3.98 -3.87
CA PRO A 38 6.20 -4.06 -3.38
C PRO A 38 7.15 -4.61 -4.44
N VAL A 39 8.30 -3.97 -4.66
CA VAL A 39 9.33 -4.44 -5.60
C VAL A 39 10.69 -4.54 -4.90
N LEU A 40 11.19 -5.78 -4.77
CA LEU A 40 12.53 -6.05 -4.24
C LEU A 40 13.60 -5.54 -5.23
N GLY A 41 14.67 -4.93 -4.71
CA GLY A 41 15.76 -4.38 -5.54
C GLY A 41 15.47 -3.05 -6.24
N GLN A 42 14.26 -2.48 -6.09
CA GLN A 42 13.92 -1.18 -6.66
C GLN A 42 14.77 -0.05 -6.04
N LYS A 43 15.52 0.69 -6.89
CA LYS A 43 16.38 1.81 -6.45
C LYS A 43 15.58 3.03 -5.99
N LYS A 44 14.54 3.42 -6.75
CA LYS A 44 13.67 4.55 -6.42
C LYS A 44 12.75 4.19 -5.26
N TRP A 45 12.39 5.17 -4.43
CA TRP A 45 11.45 4.94 -3.33
C TRP A 45 10.07 4.57 -3.84
N PHE A 46 9.60 5.29 -4.86
CA PHE A 46 8.37 5.01 -5.59
C PHE A 46 8.64 5.05 -7.09
N ALA A 47 8.04 4.15 -7.86
CA ALA A 47 8.09 4.16 -9.32
C ALA A 47 6.70 3.87 -9.90
N PRO A 48 6.36 4.32 -11.11
CA PRO A 48 5.08 4.00 -11.74
C PRO A 48 4.88 2.49 -11.87
N SER A 49 3.67 2.00 -11.55
CA SER A 49 3.35 0.58 -11.69
C SER A 49 3.18 0.17 -13.15
N HIS A 50 3.64 -1.03 -13.50
CA HIS A 50 3.40 -1.66 -14.80
C HIS A 50 1.90 -1.96 -15.04
N ARG A 51 1.09 -1.96 -13.97
CA ARG A 51 -0.38 -2.12 -14.03
C ARG A 51 -1.10 -0.89 -14.59
N ARG A 52 -0.36 0.16 -15.00
CA ARG A 52 -0.88 1.45 -15.48
C ARG A 52 -1.75 2.20 -14.47
N CYS A 53 -1.77 1.75 -13.21
CA CYS A 53 -2.48 2.35 -12.10
C CYS A 53 -1.63 2.20 -10.82
N GLY A 54 -1.48 3.29 -10.06
CA GLY A 54 -0.70 3.32 -8.81
C GLY A 54 0.83 3.31 -9.01
N TYR A 55 1.54 3.10 -7.90
CA TYR A 55 3.00 3.13 -7.83
C TYR A 55 3.57 1.87 -7.16
N THR A 56 4.71 1.38 -7.62
CA THR A 56 5.51 0.41 -6.88
C THR A 56 6.36 1.08 -5.81
N PHE A 57 6.67 0.38 -4.72
CA PHE A 57 7.52 0.88 -3.64
C PHE A 57 8.60 -0.10 -3.21
N ASN A 58 9.70 0.44 -2.69
CA ASN A 58 10.79 -0.37 -2.12
C ASN A 58 10.69 -0.45 -0.58
N GLN A 59 11.53 -1.31 0.01
CA GLN A 59 11.55 -1.55 1.46
C GLN A 59 11.83 -0.28 2.28
N LYS A 60 12.70 0.62 1.79
CA LYS A 60 13.04 1.87 2.50
C LYS A 60 11.83 2.83 2.55
N ALA A 61 11.14 2.97 1.43
CA ALA A 61 9.95 3.77 1.30
C ALA A 61 8.83 3.25 2.21
N LEU A 62 8.59 1.94 2.21
CA LEU A 62 7.61 1.31 3.10
C LEU A 62 7.93 1.60 4.58
N LYS A 63 9.17 1.39 5.00
CA LYS A 63 9.59 1.66 6.40
C LYS A 63 9.36 3.12 6.80
N ALA A 64 9.54 4.08 5.90
CA ALA A 64 9.25 5.47 6.18
C ALA A 64 7.75 5.71 6.43
N VAL A 65 6.89 5.13 5.59
CA VAL A 65 5.43 5.21 5.74
C VAL A 65 4.96 4.51 7.01
N LEU A 66 5.45 3.29 7.30
CA LEU A 66 5.10 2.55 8.52
C LEU A 66 5.46 3.34 9.79
N ARG A 67 6.62 3.99 9.82
CA ARG A 67 7.01 4.89 10.92
C ARG A 67 6.07 6.07 11.06
N ALA A 68 5.72 6.73 9.96
CA ALA A 68 4.79 7.86 9.96
C ALA A 68 3.40 7.48 10.47
N LEU A 69 2.95 6.26 10.14
CA LEU A 69 1.68 5.70 10.57
C LEU A 69 1.74 5.05 11.98
N LYS A 70 2.92 4.98 12.61
CA LYS A 70 3.16 4.30 13.90
C LYS A 70 2.73 2.83 13.89
N VAL A 71 2.96 2.13 12.79
CA VAL A 71 2.70 0.69 12.62
C VAL A 71 3.99 -0.05 12.23
N LYS A 72 4.01 -1.39 12.36
CA LYS A 72 5.22 -2.21 12.17
C LYS A 72 5.24 -3.00 10.87
N THR A 73 4.07 -3.40 10.39
CA THR A 73 3.94 -4.37 9.30
C THR A 73 2.77 -3.99 8.41
N LEU A 74 3.00 -4.02 7.10
CA LEU A 74 1.95 -3.98 6.10
C LEU A 74 1.51 -5.41 5.77
N ILE A 75 0.24 -5.71 6.01
CA ILE A 75 -0.42 -6.92 5.53
C ILE A 75 -1.33 -6.51 4.38
N ARG A 76 -1.17 -7.14 3.23
CA ARG A 76 -1.93 -6.81 2.02
C ARG A 76 -2.38 -8.07 1.29
N ALA A 77 -3.28 -7.91 0.34
CA ALA A 77 -3.53 -8.90 -0.71
C ALA A 77 -3.07 -8.33 -2.06
N HIS A 78 -3.76 -8.69 -3.16
CA HIS A 78 -3.60 -8.17 -4.54
C HIS A 78 -2.79 -9.04 -5.51
N GLU A 79 -1.85 -9.85 -5.01
CA GLU A 79 -1.03 -10.72 -5.87
C GLU A 79 -1.26 -12.20 -5.55
N TYR A 80 -1.33 -13.01 -6.59
CA TYR A 80 -1.51 -14.46 -6.46
C TYR A 80 -0.19 -15.15 -6.15
N TYR A 81 -0.18 -15.96 -5.10
CA TYR A 81 0.96 -16.79 -4.71
C TYR A 81 0.47 -18.21 -4.42
N ALA A 82 1.12 -19.21 -5.05
CA ALA A 82 0.75 -20.62 -4.89
C ALA A 82 0.89 -21.11 -3.44
N SER A 83 1.80 -20.52 -2.65
CA SER A 83 1.96 -20.79 -1.21
C SER A 83 0.87 -20.16 -0.33
N GLY A 84 -0.08 -19.41 -0.90
CA GLY A 84 -1.16 -18.71 -0.19
C GLY A 84 -0.70 -17.44 0.55
N SER A 85 0.58 -17.31 0.89
CA SER A 85 1.18 -16.06 1.36
C SER A 85 2.67 -15.99 1.03
N VAL A 86 3.19 -14.77 0.92
CA VAL A 86 4.61 -14.49 0.72
C VAL A 86 5.05 -13.34 1.61
N ARG A 87 6.34 -13.34 1.93
CA ARG A 87 7.04 -12.19 2.49
C ARG A 87 7.67 -11.41 1.34
N ASN A 88 7.30 -10.14 1.16
CA ASN A 88 7.71 -9.39 -0.03
C ASN A 88 9.13 -8.80 0.05
N PHE A 89 9.70 -8.73 1.25
CA PHE A 89 11.06 -8.24 1.49
C PHE A 89 11.80 -9.18 2.44
N ASP A 90 13.10 -8.96 2.64
CA ASP A 90 13.94 -9.80 3.51
C ASP A 90 13.66 -9.60 5.02
N ASP A 91 12.58 -8.91 5.38
CA ASP A 91 12.16 -8.66 6.77
C ASP A 91 10.64 -8.77 6.96
N GLN A 92 10.17 -8.52 8.18
CA GLN A 92 8.76 -8.65 8.55
C GLN A 92 7.92 -7.39 8.23
N SER A 93 8.42 -6.51 7.36
CA SER A 93 7.74 -5.24 7.08
C SER A 93 6.56 -5.38 6.11
N CYS A 94 6.56 -6.40 5.24
CA CYS A 94 5.52 -6.57 4.21
C CYS A 94 5.20 -8.04 3.95
N TYR A 95 3.90 -8.36 4.00
CA TYR A 95 3.38 -9.67 3.63
C TYR A 95 2.21 -9.53 2.65
N THR A 96 2.23 -10.33 1.58
CA THR A 96 1.08 -10.48 0.68
C THR A 96 0.41 -11.83 0.94
N ARG A 97 -0.89 -11.79 1.24
CA ARG A 97 -1.76 -12.96 1.34
C ARG A 97 -2.56 -13.10 0.05
N SER A 98 -2.48 -14.27 -0.57
CA SER A 98 -3.26 -14.66 -1.74
C SER A 98 -4.49 -15.47 -1.31
N SER A 99 -5.25 -14.93 -0.37
CA SER A 99 -6.63 -15.34 -0.09
C SER A 99 -7.53 -14.26 -0.67
N GLY A 100 -8.65 -14.60 -1.30
CA GLY A 100 -9.59 -13.64 -1.91
C GLY A 100 -10.23 -12.60 -0.95
N ILE A 101 -9.67 -12.43 0.25
CA ILE A 101 -10.08 -11.50 1.32
C ILE A 101 -8.87 -10.64 1.70
N VAL A 102 -9.03 -9.31 1.57
CA VAL A 102 -8.08 -8.29 2.02
C VAL A 102 -8.35 -7.98 3.49
N TRP A 103 -7.37 -8.19 4.37
CA TRP A 103 -7.43 -7.70 5.76
C TRP A 103 -6.59 -6.43 5.87
N VAL A 104 -7.22 -5.26 5.96
CA VAL A 104 -6.54 -4.01 6.33
C VAL A 104 -6.64 -3.85 7.84
N TYR A 105 -5.58 -4.18 8.56
CA TYR A 105 -5.47 -3.82 9.99
C TYR A 105 -4.90 -2.40 10.08
N ILE A 106 -5.72 -1.43 10.52
CA ILE A 106 -5.35 -0.03 10.78
C ILE A 106 -5.20 0.20 12.27
#